data_AF-A0A2G5J3J0-F1
#
_entry.id   AF-A0A2G5J3J0-F1
#
_cell.length_a   1.000
_cell.length_b   1.000
_cell.length_c   1.000
_cell.angle_alpha   90.00
_cell.angle_beta   90.00
_cell.angle_gamma   90.00
#
_symmetry.space_group_name_H-M   'P 1'
#
loop_
_entity.id
_entity.type
_entity.pdbx_description
1 polymer ?
#
loop_
_entity_poly.entity_id
_entity_poly.type
_entity_poly.pdbx_seq_one_letter_code
_entity_poly.pdbx_strand_id
1 'polypeptide(L)' 'MTKSKACPTCGGMQDFRPLTDAEKVAVQTIKKIVYVHDYWRCAVAGCLWFQRYDKRSDGGFLPEEFRTPKPDPDTG' A
#
# COMPACT_ATOMS: atom_id res chain seq x y z
N MET A 1 -11.03 4.28 -7.43
CA MET A 1 -10.07 4.48 -8.54
C MET A 1 -8.77 3.79 -8.17
N THR A 2 -8.28 2.87 -9.00
CA THR A 2 -6.94 2.27 -8.85
C THR A 2 -6.02 2.76 -9.97
N LYS A 3 -4.71 2.64 -9.76
CA LYS A 3 -3.69 3.00 -10.75
C LYS A 3 -2.64 1.90 -10.79
N SER A 4 -2.31 1.45 -11.99
CA SER A 4 -1.24 0.48 -12.18
C SER A 4 0.12 1.13 -11.94
N LYS A 5 0.87 0.66 -10.94
CA LYS A 5 2.20 1.16 -10.57
C LYS A 5 3.13 -0.01 -10.25
N ALA A 6 4.42 0.20 -10.45
CA ALA A 6 5.42 -0.82 -10.19
C ALA A 6 5.61 -1.05 -8.68
N CYS A 7 5.21 -2.22 -8.20
CA CYS A 7 5.40 -2.65 -6.82
C CYS A 7 6.72 -3.43 -6.68
N PRO A 8 7.70 -2.96 -5.89
CA PRO A 8 8.97 -3.65 -5.72
C PRO A 8 8.81 -4.96 -4.93
N THR A 9 7.80 -5.06 -4.07
CA THR A 9 7.58 -6.27 -3.26
C THR A 9 6.89 -7.38 -4.05
N CYS A 10 6.01 -7.03 -4.99
CA CYS A 10 5.35 -8.00 -5.86
C CYS A 10 6.14 -8.31 -7.14
N GLY A 11 7.18 -7.53 -7.45
CA GLY A 11 8.02 -7.75 -8.63
C GLY A 11 7.40 -7.34 -9.97
N GLY A 12 6.39 -6.46 -9.99
CA GLY A 12 5.68 -6.10 -11.23
C GLY A 12 4.77 -4.88 -11.13
N MET A 13 4.03 -4.58 -12.21
CA MET A 13 2.97 -3.57 -12.18
C MET A 13 1.75 -4.16 -11.48
N GLN A 14 1.32 -3.51 -10.41
CA GLN A 14 0.13 -3.89 -9.64
C GLN A 14 -0.84 -2.72 -9.54
N ASP A 15 -2.10 -3.03 -9.24
CA ASP A 15 -3.07 -2.01 -8.89
C ASP A 15 -2.73 -1.40 -7.54
N PHE A 16 -2.60 -0.08 -7.54
CA PHE A 16 -2.49 0.72 -6.33
C PHE A 16 -3.80 1.45 -6.09
N ARG A 17 -4.21 1.51 -4.83
CA ARG A 17 -5.37 2.28 -4.38
C ARG A 17 -4.94 3.38 -3.41
N PRO A 18 -5.70 4.48 -3.29
CA PRO A 18 -5.48 5.46 -2.23
C PRO A 18 -5.58 4.78 -0.86
N LEU A 19 -4.84 5.31 0.11
CA LEU A 19 -4.89 4.86 1.50
C LEU A 19 -6.27 5.14 2.13
N THR A 20 -6.76 4.24 2.97
CA THR A 20 -7.90 4.49 3.86
C THR A 20 -7.50 5.43 4.98
N ASP A 21 -8.45 6.01 5.70
CA ASP A 21 -8.14 6.98 6.76
C ASP A 21 -7.30 6.37 7.89
N ALA A 22 -7.50 5.09 8.22
CA ALA A 22 -6.64 4.37 9.16
C ALA A 22 -5.21 4.19 8.61
N GLU A 23 -5.07 3.80 7.34
CA GLU A 23 -3.76 3.66 6.68
C GLU A 23 -3.04 5.01 6.58
N LYS A 24 -3.78 6.10 6.34
CA LYS A 24 -3.24 7.46 6.34
C LYS A 24 -2.66 7.82 7.70
N VAL A 25 -3.35 7.54 8.80
CA VAL A 25 -2.83 7.82 10.16
C VAL A 25 -1.55 7.04 10.44
N ALA A 26 -1.50 5.77 10.02
CA ALA A 26 -0.28 4.96 10.13
C ALA A 26 0.88 5.56 9.31
N VAL A 27 0.63 5.92 8.05
CA VAL A 27 1.67 6.52 7.18
C VAL A 27 2.11 7.89 7.69
N GLN A 28 1.20 8.72 8.20
CA GLN A 28 1.55 10.00 8.82
C GLN A 28 2.52 9.80 9.99
N THR A 29 2.28 8.78 10.82
CA THR A 29 3.16 8.41 11.94
C THR A 29 4.53 7.91 11.44
N ILE A 30 4.54 7.01 10.45
CA ILE A 30 5.78 6.41 9.90
C ILE A 30 6.66 7.46 9.23
N LYS A 31 6.07 8.30 8.37
CA LYS A 31 6.79 9.30 7.59
C LYS A 31 6.98 10.61 8.36
N LYS A 32 6.29 10.81 9.48
CA LYS A 32 6.25 12.07 10.26
C LYS A 32 5.83 13.27 9.41
N ILE A 33 4.84 13.06 8.54
CA ILE A 33 4.26 14.09 7.66
C ILE A 33 2.76 14.15 7.85
N VAL A 34 2.15 15.31 7.61
CA VAL A 34 0.69 15.50 7.71
C VAL A 34 -0.01 15.16 6.39
N TYR A 35 0.63 15.46 5.26
CA TYR A 35 0.01 15.30 3.94
C TYR A 35 0.35 13.94 3.33
N VAL A 36 -0.58 12.99 3.44
CA VAL A 36 -0.41 11.61 2.92
C VAL A 36 -1.40 11.24 1.81
N HIS A 37 -2.12 12.22 1.27
CA HIS A 37 -3.15 12.00 0.24
C HIS A 37 -2.57 11.49 -1.08
N ASP A 38 -1.32 11.85 -1.38
CA ASP A 38 -0.58 11.39 -2.56
C ASP A 38 0.04 10.00 -2.39
N TYR A 39 -0.15 9.35 -1.24
CA TYR A 39 0.31 7.98 -1.02
C TYR A 39 -0.76 6.97 -1.37
N TRP A 40 -0.31 5.91 -1.99
CA TRP A 40 -1.12 4.83 -2.50
C TRP A 40 -0.50 3.53 -2.04
N ARG A 41 -1.33 2.53 -1.72
CA ARG A 41 -0.84 1.20 -1.41
C ARG A 41 -1.18 0.20 -2.50
N CYS A 42 -0.37 -0.84 -2.57
CA CYS A 42 -0.68 -2.00 -3.38
C CYS A 42 -2.01 -2.63 -2.92
N ALA A 43 -2.89 -2.92 -3.87
CA ALA A 43 -4.18 -3.57 -3.64
C ALA A 43 -4.08 -5.10 -3.61
N VAL A 44 -2.92 -5.67 -3.92
CA VAL A 44 -2.67 -7.11 -3.85
C VAL A 44 -2.79 -7.59 -2.41
N ALA A 45 -3.58 -8.64 -2.19
CA ALA A 45 -3.74 -9.25 -0.87
C ALA A 45 -2.38 -9.71 -0.32
N GLY A 46 -2.13 -9.45 0.97
CA GLY A 46 -0.85 -9.70 1.62
C GLY A 46 0.25 -8.64 1.39
N CYS A 47 0.09 -7.74 0.42
CA CYS A 47 1.08 -6.71 0.14
C CYS A 47 0.87 -5.46 1.01
N LEU A 48 1.89 -5.11 1.81
CA LEU A 48 1.90 -3.94 2.68
C LEU A 48 2.62 -2.73 2.08
N TRP A 49 3.10 -2.84 0.84
CA TRP A 49 3.85 -1.77 0.22
C TRP A 49 2.97 -0.56 -0.09
N PHE A 50 3.37 0.59 0.41
CA PHE A 50 2.82 1.89 0.03
C PHE A 50 3.89 2.76 -0.61
N GLN A 51 3.49 3.64 -1.51
CA GLN A 51 4.38 4.60 -2.15
C GLN A 51 3.63 5.85 -2.56
N ARG A 52 4.38 6.94 -2.71
CA ARG A 52 3.85 8.17 -3.29
C ARG A 52 3.55 7.97 -4.79
N TYR A 53 2.52 8.67 -5.28
CA TYR A 53 2.04 8.56 -6.66
C TYR A 53 3.14 8.89 -7.69
N ASP A 54 3.91 9.94 -7.44
CA ASP A 54 4.98 10.46 -8.31
C ASP A 54 6.38 9.92 -7.96
N LYS A 55 6.59 9.38 -6.75
CA LYS A 55 7.91 8.93 -6.26
C LYS A 55 7.87 7.53 -5.66
N ARG A 56 8.27 6.54 -6.47
CA ARG A 56 8.39 5.13 -6.04
C ARG A 56 9.37 4.94 -4.87
N SER A 57 10.50 5.66 -4.90
CA SER A 57 11.53 5.57 -3.84
C SER A 57 11.06 6.14 -2.51
N ASP A 58 10.03 7.00 -2.52
CA ASP A 58 9.38 7.48 -1.30
C ASP A 58 8.30 6.51 -0.82
N GLY A 59 8.58 5.22 -0.93
CA GLY A 59 7.73 4.14 -0.45
C GLY A 59 8.06 3.71 0.97
N GLY A 60 7.33 2.71 1.44
CA GLY A 60 7.49 2.08 2.73
C GLY A 60 6.54 0.90 2.90
N PHE A 61 6.57 0.32 4.09
CA PHE A 61 5.68 -0.78 4.47
C PHE A 61 4.68 -0.30 5.50
N LEU A 62 3.40 -0.57 5.26
CA LEU A 62 2.35 -0.43 6.26
C LEU A 62 2.60 -1.45 7.37
N PRO A 63 2.14 -1.18 8.61
CA PRO A 63 2.25 -2.13 9.69
C PRO A 63 1.44 -3.39 9.38
N GLU A 64 1.85 -4.50 9.98
CA GLU A 64 1.32 -5.83 9.65
C GLU A 64 -0.17 -5.98 9.97
N GLU A 65 -0.73 -5.13 10.85
CA GLU A 65 -2.16 -5.03 11.12
C GLU A 65 -3.01 -4.73 9.86
N PHE A 66 -2.44 -4.05 8.86
CA PHE A 66 -3.11 -3.75 7.60
C PHE A 66 -2.94 -4.86 6.56
N ARG A 67 -2.27 -5.97 6.92
CA ARG A 67 -2.08 -7.09 6.01
C ARG A 67 -3.45 -7.71 5.78
N THR A 68 -4.01 -7.47 4.61
CA THR A 68 -5.19 -8.20 4.17
C THR A 68 -4.78 -9.65 4.01
N PRO A 69 -5.42 -10.60 4.74
CA PRO A 69 -5.13 -12.01 4.54
C PRO A 69 -5.41 -12.32 3.07
N LYS A 70 -4.45 -13.00 2.43
CA LYS A 70 -4.74 -13.60 1.12
C LYS A 70 -5.86 -14.62 1.41
N PRO A 71 -6.98 -14.61 0.67
CA PRO A 71 -7.93 -15.70 0.81
C PRO A 71 -7.14 -16.98 0.53
N ASP A 72 -7.06 -17.85 1.53
CA ASP A 72 -6.47 -19.17 1.37
C ASP A 72 -7.14 -19.84 0.16
N PRO A 73 -6.39 -20.34 -0.82
CA PRO A 73 -6.98 -21.02 -1.97
C PRO A 73 -7.59 -22.39 -1.62
N ASP A 74 -7.66 -22.76 -0.33
CA ASP A 74 -8.10 -24.06 0.16
C ASP A 74 -9.41 -23.93 0.94
N THR A 75 -10.51 -23.66 0.23
CA THR A 75 -11.84 -24.08 0.68
C THR A 75 -12.60 -24.45 -0.60
N GLY A 76 -12.35 -25.68 -1.05
CA GLY A 76 -13.11 -26.39 -2.08
C GLY A 76 -13.78 -27.60 -1.47
#